data_AF-A0A1V6ECA9-F1
#
_entry.id   AF-A0A1V6ECA9-F1
#
_cell.length_a   1.000
_cell.length_b   1.000
_cell.length_c   1.000
_cell.angle_alpha   90.00
_cell.angle_beta   90.00
_cell.angle_gamma   90.00
#
_symmetry.space_group_name_H-M   'P 1'
#
loop_
_entity.id
_entity.type
_entity.pdbx_description
1 polymer ?
#
loop_
_entity_poly.entity_id
_entity_poly.type
_entity_poly.pdbx_seq_one_letter_code
_entity_poly.pdbx_strand_id
1 'polypeptide(L)' 'MLLNAYEIHRTLSYAERVALYYAVGVKHITTVSYQLPQQNGRVAGYTPRQWMAILDYQTRWLAQQSHKARWGE' A
#
# COMPACT_ATOMS: atom_id res chain seq x y z
N MET A 1 -8.04 -3.42 11.21
CA MET A 1 -7.63 -3.37 9.78
C MET A 1 -7.82 -4.74 9.15
N LEU A 2 -8.06 -4.81 7.83
CA LEU A 2 -8.24 -6.07 7.09
C LEU A 2 -7.07 -7.06 7.30
N LEU A 3 -5.83 -6.57 7.34
CA LEU A 3 -4.65 -7.38 7.61
C LEU A 3 -4.72 -8.08 8.98
N ASN A 4 -5.13 -7.38 10.03
CA ASN A 4 -5.28 -7.97 11.36
C ASN A 4 -6.33 -9.08 11.37
N ALA A 5 -7.43 -8.91 10.64
CA ALA A 5 -8.47 -9.94 10.53
C ALA A 5 -7.97 -11.18 9.76
N TYR A 6 -7.15 -10.98 8.72
CA TYR A 6 -6.51 -12.08 8.00
C TYR A 6 -5.53 -12.85 8.89
N GLU A 7 -4.69 -12.14 9.66
CA GLU A 7 -3.66 -12.76 10.51
C GLU A 7 -4.22 -13.51 11.72
N ILE A 8 -5.51 -13.36 12.06
CA ILE A 8 -6.21 -14.24 13.03
C ILE A 8 -6.20 -15.69 12.55
N HIS A 9 -6.35 -15.91 11.24
CA HIS A 9 -6.44 -17.24 10.65
C HIS A 9 -5.10 -17.75 10.14
N ARG A 10 -4.20 -16.85 9.73
CA ARG A 10 -2.87 -17.20 9.24
C ARG A 10 -1.88 -16.07 9.46
N THR A 11 -0.95 -16.27 10.39
CA THR A 11 0.16 -15.35 10.61
C THR A 11 1.08 -15.33 9.38
N LEU A 12 1.37 -14.14 8.85
CA LEU A 12 2.34 -13.99 7.78
C LEU A 12 3.76 -14.03 8.36
N SER A 13 4.65 -14.76 7.69
CA SER A 13 6.08 -14.65 7.95
C SER A 13 6.60 -13.25 7.65
N TYR A 14 7.79 -12.91 8.17
CA TYR A 14 8.45 -11.63 7.89
C TYR A 14 8.58 -11.37 6.38
N ALA A 15 9.02 -12.38 5.62
CA ALA A 15 9.19 -12.28 4.17
C ALA A 15 7.86 -12.01 3.44
N GLU A 16 6.78 -12.67 3.85
CA GLU A 16 5.44 -12.45 3.27
C GLU A 16 4.90 -11.06 3.58
N ARG A 17 5.12 -10.54 4.80
CA ARG A 17 4.78 -9.17 5.16
C ARG A 17 5.50 -8.16 4.28
N VAL A 18 6.82 -8.33 4.09
CA VAL A 18 7.62 -7.48 3.21
C VAL A 18 7.11 -7.52 1.76
N ALA A 19 6.82 -8.72 1.24
CA ALA A 19 6.28 -8.88 -0.12
C ALA A 19 4.91 -8.22 -0.28
N LEU A 20 4.02 -8.35 0.71
CA LEU A 20 2.70 -7.72 0.72
C LEU A 20 2.81 -6.20 0.65
N TYR A 21 3.69 -5.62 1.45
CA TYR A 21 3.95 -4.18 1.49
C TYR A 21 4.47 -3.65 0.15
N TYR A 22 5.41 -4.36 -0.46
CA TYR A 22 5.90 -4.02 -1.79
C TYR A 22 4.78 -4.10 -2.86
N ALA A 23 3.97 -5.17 -2.84
CA ALA A 23 2.89 -5.36 -3.79
C ALA A 23 1.81 -4.26 -3.71
N VAL A 24 1.48 -3.79 -2.49
CA VAL A 24 0.56 -2.66 -2.29
C VAL A 24 1.13 -1.38 -2.92
N GLY A 25 2.41 -1.09 -2.72
CA GLY A 25 3.08 0.06 -3.32
C GLY A 25 3.05 0.01 -4.86
N VAL A 26 3.39 -1.14 -5.44
CA VAL A 26 3.33 -1.36 -6.90
C VAL A 26 1.91 -1.13 -7.41
N LYS A 27 0.90 -1.79 -6.81
CA LYS A 27 -0.51 -1.62 -7.21
C LYS A 27 -0.92 -0.14 -7.22
N HIS A 28 -0.50 0.63 -6.22
CA HIS A 28 -0.81 2.04 -6.11
C HIS A 28 -0.21 2.85 -7.26
N ILE A 29 1.09 2.69 -7.53
CA ILE A 29 1.80 3.36 -8.63
C ILE A 29 1.15 3.01 -9.97
N THR A 30 0.85 1.73 -10.19
CA THR A 30 0.25 1.27 -11.44
C THR A 30 -1.15 1.83 -11.62
N THR A 31 -1.97 1.87 -10.56
CA THR A 31 -3.33 2.42 -10.61
C THR A 31 -3.32 3.89 -11.01
N VAL A 32 -2.47 4.70 -10.37
CA VAL A 32 -2.36 6.13 -10.70
C VAL A 32 -1.85 6.33 -12.12
N SER A 33 -0.79 5.60 -12.51
CA SER A 33 -0.15 5.74 -13.82
C SER A 33 -1.05 5.32 -14.98
N TYR A 34 -1.90 4.29 -14.80
CA TYR A 34 -2.78 3.77 -15.85
C TYR A 34 -4.15 4.46 -15.93
N GLN A 35 -4.72 4.91 -14.80
CA GLN A 35 -6.03 5.56 -14.83
C GLN A 35 -5.98 6.92 -15.52
N LEU A 36 -4.89 7.68 -15.36
CA LEU A 36 -4.75 9.01 -15.94
C LEU A 36 -4.87 9.04 -17.47
N PRO A 37 -4.17 8.18 -18.24
CA PRO A 37 -4.31 8.12 -19.69
C PRO A 37 -5.63 7.50 -20.16
N GLN A 38 -6.09 6.42 -19.53
CA GLN A 38 -7.26 5.66 -20.02
C GLN A 38 -8.60 6.36 -19.76
N GLN A 39 -8.68 7.23 -18.75
CA GLN A 39 -9.89 7.95 -18.41
C GLN A 39 -9.86 9.43 -18.83
N ASN A 40 -8.97 9.79 -19.76
CA ASN A 40 -8.88 11.15 -20.31
C ASN A 40 -8.64 12.21 -19.22
N GLY A 41 -7.80 11.90 -18.22
CA GLY A 41 -7.54 12.76 -17.07
C GLY A 41 -8.62 12.74 -15.97
N ARG A 42 -9.76 12.05 -16.16
CA ARG A 42 -10.68 11.75 -15.04
C ARG A 42 -10.06 10.64 -14.21
N VAL A 43 -10.05 10.79 -12.90
CA VAL A 43 -9.65 9.71 -12.01
C VAL A 43 -10.91 9.16 -11.37
N ALA A 44 -11.22 7.89 -11.59
CA ALA A 44 -12.28 7.21 -10.87
C ALA A 44 -11.96 7.19 -9.37
N GLY A 45 -12.74 7.94 -8.58
CA GLY A 45 -12.54 8.08 -7.15
C GLY A 45 -11.67 9.29 -6.80
N TYR A 46 -10.46 9.05 -6.30
CA TYR A 46 -9.57 10.09 -5.78
C TYR A 46 -8.81 10.82 -6.90
N THR A 47 -8.73 12.16 -6.86
CA THR A 47 -7.89 12.96 -7.75
C THR A 47 -6.40 12.60 -7.62
N PRO A 48 -5.53 12.96 -8.60
CA PRO A 48 -4.09 12.67 -8.50
C PRO A 48 -3.45 13.21 -7.22
N ARG A 49 -3.86 14.40 -6.76
CA ARG A 49 -3.39 14.99 -5.51
C ARG A 49 -3.80 14.16 -4.29
N GLN A 50 -5.04 13.67 -4.27
CA GLN A 50 -5.52 12.79 -3.21
C GLN A 50 -4.79 11.45 -3.22
N TRP A 51 -4.50 10.89 -4.40
CA TRP A 51 -3.69 9.69 -4.53
C TRP A 51 -2.26 9.87 -4.03
N MET A 52 -1.64 11.03 -4.27
CA MET A 52 -0.32 11.37 -3.72
C MET A 52 -0.34 11.49 -2.19
N ALA A 53 -1.40 12.08 -1.63
CA ALA A 53 -1.55 12.15 -0.18
C ALA A 53 -1.76 10.76 0.45
N ILE A 54 -2.56 9.90 -0.18
CA ILE A 54 -2.74 8.50 0.26
C ILE A 54 -1.42 7.74 0.13
N LEU A 55 -0.66 7.94 -0.96
CA LEU A 55 0.65 7.32 -1.15
C LEU A 55 1.62 7.70 -0.03
N ASP A 56 1.75 9.00 0.28
CA ASP A 56 2.62 9.49 1.36
C ASP A 56 2.22 8.90 2.72
N TYR A 57 0.93 8.84 3.02
CA TYR A 57 0.46 8.19 4.24
C TYR A 57 0.80 6.69 4.28
N GLN A 58 0.58 5.98 3.17
CA GLN A 58 0.86 4.55 3.07
C GLN A 58 2.35 4.25 3.15
N THR A 59 3.22 5.03 2.49
CA THR A 59 4.67 4.82 2.55
C THR A 59 5.22 5.09 3.95
N ARG A 60 4.70 6.08 4.67
CA ARG A 60 5.03 6.31 6.09
C ARG A 60 4.60 5.13 6.97
N TRP A 61 3.38 4.64 6.79
CA TRP A 61 2.90 3.46 7.51
C TRP A 61 3.75 2.23 7.20
N LEU A 62 4.08 1.99 5.93
CA LEU A 62 4.94 0.89 5.49
C LEU A 62 6.35 0.98 6.08
N ALA A 63 6.93 2.18 6.14
CA ALA A 63 8.22 2.39 6.77
C ALA A 63 8.19 2.03 8.26
N GLN A 64 7.12 2.41 8.98
CA GLN A 64 6.92 2.00 10.37
C GLN A 64 6.78 0.49 10.51
N GLN A 65 5.98 -0.16 9.66
CA GLN A 65 5.83 -1.62 9.71
C GLN A 65 7.14 -2.34 9.41
N SER A 66 7.90 -1.88 8.42
CA SER A 66 9.22 -2.44 8.09
C SER A 66 10.19 -2.30 9.25
N HIS A 67 10.19 -1.16 9.94
CA HIS A 67 11.02 -0.96 11.13
C HIS A 67 10.66 -1.95 12.24
N LYS A 68 9.38 -2.05 12.60
CA LYS A 68 8.90 -3.00 13.63
C LYS A 68 9.24 -4.44 13.30
N ALA A 69 9.03 -4.82 12.05
CA ALA A 69 9.28 -6.16 11.59
C ALA A 69 10.79 -6.52 11.63
N ARG A 70 11.68 -5.54 11.43
CA ARG A 70 13.14 -5.73 11.50
C ARG A 70 13.70 -5.75 12.92
N TRP A 71 13.14 -4.94 13.82
CA TRP A 71 13.71 -4.71 15.15
C TRP A 71 12.90 -5.31 16.30
N GLY A 72 11.71 -5.87 16.03
CA GLY A 72 10.89 -6.57 17.02
C GLY A 72 10.33 -5.64 18.10
N GLU A 73 9.31 -4.85 17.74
CA GLU A 73 8.42 -4.16 18.70
C GLU A 73 7.00 -4.74 18.65
#